data_AF-A0A7X9G0D7-F1
#
_entry.id   AF-A0A7X9G0D7-F1
#
_cell.length_a   1.000
_cell.length_b   1.000
_cell.length_c   1.000
_cell.angle_alpha   90.00
_cell.angle_beta   90.00
_cell.angle_gamma   90.00
#
_symmetry.space_group_name_H-M   'P 1'
#
loop_
_entity.id
_entity.type
_entity.pdbx_description
1 polymer ?
#
loop_
_entity_poly.entity_id
_entity_poly.type
_entity_poly.pdbx_seq_one_letter_code
_entity_poly.pdbx_strand_id
1 'polypeptide(L)'
;MAYTSFYKGIAFVEGNIPNAKVVRQNVSAKLGGFGSHLKTLTDVKDILVDYCAHERANAVINFRYGQKTRLLAIDDMIFFGSGDLAVLDQQTLEELHRKYD
;
A
#
# COMPACT_ATOMS: atom_id res chain seq x y z
N MET A 1 -5.60 5.03 -16.01
CA MET A 1 -6.46 5.16 -14.79
C MET A 1 -5.64 4.66 -13.62
N ALA A 2 -5.56 5.44 -12.54
CA ALA A 2 -4.93 5.00 -11.29
C ALA A 2 -5.75 3.83 -10.71
N TYR A 3 -5.10 2.70 -10.44
CA TYR A 3 -5.72 1.59 -9.73
C TYR A 3 -5.96 2.02 -8.28
N THR A 4 -7.17 1.79 -7.77
CA THR A 4 -7.52 2.05 -6.37
C THR A 4 -8.09 0.78 -5.77
N SER A 5 -7.70 0.45 -4.54
CA SER A 5 -8.25 -0.68 -3.80
C SER A 5 -8.40 -0.32 -2.32
N PHE A 6 -9.39 -0.91 -1.67
CA PHE A 6 -9.61 -0.73 -0.23
C PHE A 6 -9.14 -1.98 0.52
N TYR A 7 -8.49 -1.76 1.66
CA TYR A 7 -8.08 -2.85 2.54
C TYR A 7 -8.03 -2.38 3.99
N LYS A 8 -8.77 -3.06 4.87
CA LYS A 8 -8.90 -2.73 6.31
C LYS A 8 -9.23 -1.25 6.57
N GLY A 9 -10.09 -0.65 5.74
CA GLY A 9 -10.49 0.76 5.86
C GLY A 9 -9.45 1.77 5.36
N ILE A 10 -8.34 1.31 4.77
CA ILE A 10 -7.32 2.15 4.15
C ILE A 10 -7.47 2.11 2.62
N ALA A 11 -7.46 3.27 1.99
CA ALA A 11 -7.46 3.40 0.53
C ALA A 11 -6.02 3.28 -0.02
N PHE A 12 -5.77 2.36 -0.93
CA PHE A 12 -4.50 2.21 -1.64
C PHE A 12 -4.68 2.71 -3.07
N VAL A 13 -3.97 3.78 -3.44
CA VAL A 13 -4.16 4.50 -4.70
C VAL A 13 -2.85 4.55 -5.48
N GLU A 14 -2.84 3.98 -6.69
CA GLU A 14 -1.72 4.08 -7.64
C GLU A 14 -1.72 5.44 -8.33
N GLY A 15 -1.36 6.48 -7.57
CA GLY A 15 -1.30 7.84 -8.05
C GLY A 15 -1.51 8.85 -6.93
N ASN A 16 -1.32 10.12 -7.27
CA ASN A 16 -1.53 11.21 -6.32
C ASN A 16 -3.01 11.62 -6.28
N ILE A 17 -3.46 12.09 -5.12
CA ILE A 17 -4.78 12.70 -4.94
C ILE A 17 -4.57 14.18 -4.61
N PRO A 18 -5.10 15.13 -5.40
CA PRO A 18 -4.83 16.56 -5.23
C PRO A 18 -5.13 17.12 -3.83
N ASN A 19 -6.18 16.62 -3.16
CA ASN A 19 -6.61 17.09 -1.84
C ASN A 19 -6.04 16.24 -0.69
N ALA A 20 -5.13 15.30 -0.97
CA ALA A 20 -4.56 14.45 0.05
C ALA A 20 -3.56 15.21 0.92
N LYS A 21 -3.78 15.17 2.24
CA LYS A 21 -2.79 15.66 3.19
C LYS A 21 -1.79 14.55 3.49
N VAL A 22 -0.62 14.61 2.85
CA VAL A 22 0.47 13.67 3.13
C VAL A 22 1.00 13.88 4.54
N VAL A 23 0.96 12.83 5.35
CA VAL A 23 1.50 12.81 6.73
C VAL A 23 2.89 12.20 6.78
N ARG A 24 3.22 11.29 5.84
CA ARG A 24 4.54 10.68 5.73
C ARG A 24 4.84 10.25 4.30
N GLN A 25 6.02 10.61 3.81
CA GLN A 25 6.44 10.29 2.45
C GLN A 25 7.32 9.05 2.38
N ASN A 26 7.30 8.38 1.23
CA ASN A 26 8.21 7.29 0.85
C ASN A 26 8.28 6.15 1.88
N VAL A 27 7.14 5.77 2.47
CA VAL A 27 7.10 4.57 3.30
C VAL A 27 7.25 3.34 2.42
N SER A 28 7.91 2.31 2.94
CA SER A 28 8.07 1.05 2.22
C SER A 28 7.95 -0.13 3.16
N ALA A 29 7.31 -1.17 2.66
CA ALA A 29 7.22 -2.49 3.28
C ALA A 29 7.91 -3.49 2.36
N LYS A 30 8.76 -4.33 2.91
CA LYS A 30 9.50 -5.36 2.16
C LYS A 30 9.44 -6.67 2.91
N LEU A 31 9.07 -7.72 2.18
CA LEU A 31 8.90 -9.06 2.70
C LEU A 31 9.66 -10.05 1.83
N GLY A 32 10.64 -10.73 2.42
CA GLY A 32 11.43 -11.79 1.78
C GLY A 32 12.17 -12.63 2.82
N GLY A 33 12.82 -13.72 2.39
CA GLY A 33 13.57 -14.65 3.24
C GLY A 33 12.79 -15.92 3.60
N PHE A 34 13.50 -16.88 4.22
CA PHE A 34 13.05 -18.25 4.58
C PHE A 34 11.57 -18.33 4.96
N GLY A 35 10.78 -19.12 4.20
CA GLY A 35 9.32 -19.20 4.32
C GLY A 35 8.54 -18.23 3.43
N SER A 36 9.19 -17.60 2.44
CA SER A 36 8.62 -16.62 1.50
C SER A 36 7.50 -17.17 0.59
N HIS A 37 7.34 -18.48 0.51
CA HIS A 37 6.24 -19.16 -0.22
C HIS A 37 4.84 -18.78 0.25
N LEU A 38 4.69 -18.34 1.51
CA LEU A 38 3.38 -17.96 2.09
C LEU A 38 3.15 -16.44 2.12
N LYS A 39 4.14 -15.63 1.72
CA LYS A 39 4.00 -14.17 1.76
C LYS A 39 3.28 -13.67 0.52
N THR A 40 2.46 -12.63 0.70
CA THR A 40 1.52 -12.13 -0.32
C THR A 40 1.48 -10.59 -0.33
N LEU A 41 0.79 -10.03 -1.32
CA LEU A 41 0.46 -8.60 -1.34
C LEU A 41 -0.33 -8.16 -0.09
N THR A 42 -1.13 -9.07 0.49
CA THR A 42 -1.89 -8.83 1.71
C THR A 42 -0.97 -8.52 2.88
N ASP A 43 0.13 -9.27 3.04
CA ASP A 43 1.09 -9.03 4.12
C ASP A 43 1.81 -7.68 3.96
N VAL A 44 2.10 -7.29 2.72
CA VAL A 44 2.65 -5.95 2.42
C VAL A 44 1.64 -4.86 2.82
N LYS A 45 0.36 -5.06 2.47
CA LYS A 45 -0.70 -4.12 2.85
C LYS A 45 -0.92 -4.06 4.35
N ASP A 46 -0.80 -5.18 5.08
CA ASP A 46 -0.89 -5.21 6.53
C ASP A 46 0.16 -4.31 7.19
N ILE A 47 1.43 -4.40 6.77
CA ILE A 47 2.49 -3.53 7.29
C ILE A 47 2.18 -2.05 7.01
N LEU A 48 1.67 -1.75 5.81
CA LEU A 48 1.33 -0.37 5.44
C LEU A 48 0.09 0.14 6.20
N VAL A 49 -0.88 -0.74 6.51
CA VAL A 49 -2.02 -0.43 7.37
C VAL A 49 -1.54 -0.11 8.79
N ASP A 50 -0.60 -0.88 9.33
CA ASP A 50 -0.01 -0.60 10.64
C ASP A 50 0.66 0.79 10.65
N TYR A 51 1.41 1.13 9.60
CA TYR A 51 1.97 2.47 9.46
C TYR A 51 0.89 3.55 9.38
N CYS A 52 -0.20 3.31 8.64
CA CYS A 52 -1.35 4.22 8.61
C CYS A 52 -1.96 4.42 10.00
N ALA A 53 -2.17 3.34 10.76
CA ALA A 53 -2.76 3.40 12.10
C ALA A 53 -1.89 4.21 13.07
N HIS A 54 -0.56 4.00 13.03
CA HIS A 54 0.39 4.77 13.84
C HIS A 54 0.41 6.26 13.51
N GLU A 55 0.25 6.63 12.25
CA GLU A 55 0.34 8.01 11.76
C GLU A 55 -1.04 8.68 11.61
N ARG A 56 -2.13 7.99 12.00
CA ARG A 56 -3.52 8.41 11.82
C ARG A 56 -3.88 8.75 10.36
N ALA A 57 -3.32 8.01 9.42
CA ALA A 57 -3.61 8.09 7.99
C ALA A 57 -4.78 7.18 7.60
N ASN A 58 -5.53 7.53 6.55
CA ASN A 58 -6.61 6.71 5.98
C ASN A 58 -6.35 6.30 4.53
N ALA A 59 -5.21 6.67 3.96
CA ALA A 59 -4.82 6.30 2.61
C ALA A 59 -3.31 6.12 2.45
N VAL A 60 -2.94 5.28 1.48
CA VAL A 60 -1.61 5.18 0.89
C VAL A 60 -1.71 5.63 -0.56
N ILE A 61 -1.23 6.84 -0.87
CA ILE A 61 -1.20 7.39 -2.22
C ILE A 61 0.16 7.13 -2.88
N ASN A 62 0.24 7.33 -4.20
CA ASN A 62 1.40 6.94 -5.00
C ASN A 62 1.82 5.48 -4.74
N PHE A 63 0.84 4.64 -4.42
CA PHE A 63 1.08 3.26 -4.05
C PHE A 63 1.71 2.52 -5.23
N ARG A 64 2.74 1.74 -4.93
CA ARG A 64 3.41 0.86 -5.88
C ARG A 64 3.64 -0.45 -5.19
N TYR A 65 3.30 -1.54 -5.85
CA TYR A 65 3.65 -2.88 -5.41
C TYR A 65 4.52 -3.56 -6.46
N GLY A 66 5.30 -4.53 -6.03
CA GLY A 66 6.01 -5.39 -6.95
C GLY A 66 6.57 -6.63 -6.29
N GLN A 67 7.04 -7.52 -7.15
CA GLN A 67 7.70 -8.77 -6.79
C GLN A 67 9.07 -8.82 -7.47
N LYS A 68 10.09 -9.28 -6.75
CA LYS A 68 11.43 -9.54 -7.30
C LYS A 68 11.82 -10.96 -6.97
N THR A 69 12.12 -11.74 -8.02
CA THR A 69 12.73 -13.06 -7.93
C THR A 69 14.24 -12.91 -7.82
N ARG A 70 14.87 -13.64 -6.89
CA ARG A 70 16.34 -13.67 -6.78
C ARG A 70 16.92 -14.74 -7.71
N LEU A 71 17.79 -14.34 -8.65
CA LEU A 71 18.36 -15.22 -9.67
C LEU A 71 19.31 -16.31 -9.13
N LEU A 72 19.89 -16.12 -7.94
CA LEU A 72 20.86 -17.04 -7.32
C LEU A 72 20.27 -17.98 -6.27
N ALA A 73 19.03 -17.72 -5.82
CA ALA A 73 18.31 -18.56 -4.88
C ALA A 73 16.94 -18.83 -5.51
N ILE A 74 16.84 -19.96 -6.20
CA ILE A 74 15.69 -20.38 -7.04
C ILE A 74 14.37 -20.41 -6.25
N ASP A 75 14.39 -20.27 -4.92
CA ASP A 75 13.26 -20.44 -4.03
C ASP A 75 12.84 -19.19 -3.23
N ASP A 76 13.43 -18.01 -3.49
CA ASP A 76 13.23 -16.83 -2.63
C ASP A 76 12.57 -15.66 -3.40
N MET A 77 11.25 -15.51 -3.21
CA MET A 77 10.47 -14.40 -3.75
C MET A 77 10.41 -13.25 -2.75
N ILE A 78 10.66 -12.03 -3.21
CA ILE A 78 10.55 -10.81 -2.38
C ILE A 78 9.39 -9.96 -2.88
N PHE A 79 8.44 -9.71 -1.99
CA PHE A 79 7.39 -8.72 -2.19
C PHE A 79 7.80 -7.38 -1.60
N PHE A 80 7.42 -6.32 -2.29
CA PHE A 80 7.61 -4.97 -1.79
C PHE A 80 6.41 -4.10 -2.13
N GLY A 81 6.12 -3.16 -1.24
CA GLY A 81 5.14 -2.10 -1.44
C GLY A 81 5.71 -0.78 -0.96
N SER A 82 5.35 0.31 -1.61
CA SER A 82 5.75 1.66 -1.21
C SER A 82 4.66 2.66 -1.53
N GLY A 83 4.67 3.79 -0.84
CA GLY A 83 3.78 4.92 -1.13
C GLY A 83 3.95 6.03 -0.10
N ASP A 84 3.04 6.99 -0.14
CA ASP A 84 2.94 8.08 0.81
C ASP A 84 1.69 7.89 1.67
N LEU A 85 1.84 7.99 2.98
CA LEU A 85 0.72 7.97 3.90
C LEU A 85 0.01 9.31 3.87
N ALA A 86 -1.30 9.29 3.69
CA ALA A 86 -2.10 10.50 3.58
C ALA A 86 -3.43 10.40 4.33
N VAL A 87 -3.96 11.57 4.67
CA VAL A 87 -5.32 11.77 5.15
C VAL A 87 -6.13 12.39 4.01
N LEU A 88 -7.16 11.68 3.58
CA LEU A 88 -8.20 12.14 2.67
C LEU A 88 -9.39 12.65 3.47
N ASP A 89 -10.04 13.70 2.98
CA ASP A 89 -11.33 14.13 3.51
C ASP A 89 -12.42 13.08 3.21
N GLN A 90 -13.53 13.18 3.95
CA GLN A 90 -14.62 12.22 3.86
C GLN A 90 -15.24 12.17 2.46
N GLN A 91 -15.42 13.31 1.79
CA GLN A 91 -16.01 13.36 0.47
C GLN A 91 -15.13 12.61 -0.54
N THR A 92 -13.83 12.87 -0.53
CA THR A 92 -12.87 12.16 -1.38
C THR A 92 -12.88 10.65 -1.11
N LEU A 93 -12.93 10.24 0.16
CA LEU A 93 -12.97 8.81 0.52
C LEU A 93 -14.24 8.12 0.01
N GLU A 94 -15.40 8.76 0.17
CA GLU A 94 -16.69 8.25 -0.32
C GLU A 94 -16.73 8.17 -1.85
N GLU A 95 -16.15 9.14 -2.55
CA GLU A 95 -16.06 9.12 -4.02
C GLU A 95 -15.20 7.94 -4.50
N LEU A 96 -14.09 7.66 -3.82
CA LEU A 96 -13.26 6.50 -4.12
C LEU A 96 -14.01 5.19 -3.85
N HIS A 97 -14.74 5.09 -2.74
CA HIS A 97 -15.56 3.91 -2.45
C HIS A 97 -16.60 3.68 -3.55
N ARG A 98 -17.40 4.70 -3.90
CA ARG A 98 -18.43 4.55 -4.95
C ARG A 98 -17.88 4.13 -6.31
N LYS A 99 -16.59 4.40 -6.58
CA LYS A 99 -15.97 4.15 -7.87
C LYS A 99 -15.20 2.83 -7.94
N TYR A 100 -14.75 2.29 -6.81
CA TYR A 100 -13.80 1.17 -6.77
C TYR A 100 -14.14 0.07 -5.73
N ASP A 101 -15.23 0.20 -4.98
CA ASP A 101 -15.88 -0.91 -4.27
C ASP A 101 -16.81 -1.66 -5.25
#